data_AF-S4XVF6-F1
#
_entry.id   AF-S4XVF6-F1
#
_cell.length_a   1.000
_cell.length_b   1.000
_cell.length_c   1.000
_cell.angle_alpha   90.00
_cell.angle_beta   90.00
_cell.angle_gamma   90.00
#
_symmetry.space_group_name_H-M   'P 1'
#
loop_
_entity.id
_entity.type
_entity.pdbx_description
1 polymer ?
#
loop_
_entity_poly.entity_id
_entity_poly.type
_entity_poly.pdbx_seq_one_letter_code
_entity_poly.pdbx_strand_id
1 'polypeptide(L)' 'MGLVVGALLVWGCGGEAALGEACEDEGADGECEDGSVCGKSDDSAALECLKTCVEQTDCPADQECNGISGSDLKGCRPK' A
#
# COMPACT_ATOMS: atom_id res chain seq x y z
N MET A 1 -1.36 -28.72 -31.47
CA MET A 1 -1.69 -29.07 -30.07
C MET A 1 -0.61 -28.51 -29.15
N GLY A 2 -1.00 -27.90 -28.02
CA GLY A 2 -0.15 -27.32 -26.96
C GLY A 2 0.20 -25.85 -27.22
N LEU A 3 -0.36 -24.81 -26.59
CA LEU A 3 -0.86 -24.54 -25.23
C LEU A 3 0.27 -24.43 -24.20
N VAL A 4 0.83 -23.22 -24.07
CA VAL A 4 1.32 -22.70 -22.79
C VAL A 4 0.97 -21.21 -22.72
N VAL A 5 -0.13 -20.94 -22.01
CA VAL A 5 -0.45 -19.63 -21.43
C VAL A 5 0.54 -19.45 -20.28
N GLY A 6 1.50 -18.53 -20.44
CA GLY A 6 2.47 -18.14 -19.43
C GLY A 6 2.36 -16.65 -19.18
N ALA A 7 1.27 -16.25 -18.53
CA ALA A 7 1.23 -14.99 -17.80
C ALA A 7 2.24 -15.07 -16.65
N LEU A 8 2.59 -13.89 -16.12
CA LEU A 8 3.41 -13.63 -14.93
C LEU A 8 4.89 -13.39 -15.24
N LEU A 9 5.24 -12.10 -15.18
CA LEU A 9 6.30 -11.48 -14.39
C LEU A 9 6.69 -10.15 -15.06
N VAL A 10 5.81 -9.15 -14.97
CA VAL A 10 6.24 -7.75 -15.03
C VAL A 10 6.96 -7.50 -13.72
N TRP A 11 8.27 -7.72 -13.74
CA TRP A 11 9.17 -7.10 -12.79
C TRP A 11 9.75 -5.86 -13.46
N GLY A 12 9.55 -4.70 -12.83
CA GLY A 12 10.45 -3.56 -12.96
C GLY A 12 10.12 -2.54 -14.04
N CYS A 13 9.08 -1.73 -13.81
CA CYS A 13 9.34 -0.29 -13.87
C CYS A 13 9.73 0.10 -12.45
N GLY A 14 10.97 0.52 -12.24
CA GLY A 14 11.45 1.05 -10.96
C GLY A 14 10.83 2.42 -10.67
N GLY A 15 9.52 2.44 -10.51
CA GLY A 15 8.75 3.55 -9.98
C GLY A 15 8.02 3.01 -8.76
N GLU A 16 7.99 3.81 -7.71
CA GLU A 16 7.26 3.52 -6.50
C GLU A 16 5.80 3.11 -6.80
N ALA A 17 5.29 2.11 -6.06
CA ALA A 17 3.93 1.60 -6.22
C ALA A 17 2.90 2.69 -5.85
N ALA A 18 1.86 2.84 -6.67
CA ALA A 18 0.88 3.89 -6.45
C ALA A 18 -0.07 3.56 -5.28
N LEU A 19 -0.78 4.55 -4.76
CA LEU A 19 -1.82 4.35 -3.74
C LEU A 19 -2.82 3.25 -4.14
N GLY A 20 -3.02 2.27 -3.26
CA GLY A 20 -3.86 1.09 -3.49
C GLY A 20 -3.23 0.00 -4.35
N GLU A 21 -1.98 0.16 -4.79
CA GLU A 21 -1.22 -0.93 -5.38
C GLU A 21 -0.60 -1.83 -4.33
N ALA A 22 -0.43 -3.11 -4.68
CA ALA A 22 0.16 -4.09 -3.80
C ALA A 22 1.62 -3.78 -3.50
N CYS A 23 2.02 -3.99 -2.26
CA CYS A 23 3.39 -3.86 -1.77
C CYS A 23 3.80 -5.09 -0.95
N GLU A 24 5.08 -5.25 -0.69
CA GLU A 24 5.66 -6.44 -0.05
C GLU A 24 5.98 -6.20 1.43
N ASP A 25 6.49 -5.02 1.79
CA ASP A 25 7.04 -4.75 3.12
C ASP A 25 6.16 -3.80 3.97
N GLU A 26 5.36 -4.35 4.90
CA GLU A 26 4.52 -3.53 5.80
C GLU A 26 5.36 -2.52 6.60
N GLY A 27 4.98 -1.24 6.50
CA GLY A 27 5.68 -0.13 7.13
C GLY A 27 6.79 0.49 6.28
N ALA A 28 7.06 -0.02 5.06
CA ALA A 28 8.01 0.56 4.13
C ALA A 28 7.41 1.77 3.39
N ASP A 29 8.10 2.92 3.46
CA ASP A 29 7.79 4.15 2.74
C ASP A 29 8.57 4.32 1.42
N GLY A 30 9.55 3.44 1.16
CA GLY A 30 10.36 3.49 -0.07
C GLY A 30 9.88 2.58 -1.21
N GLU A 31 8.89 1.73 -0.96
CA GLU A 31 8.28 0.86 -1.98
C GLU A 31 7.08 1.55 -2.66
N CYS A 32 6.42 2.45 -1.93
CA CYS A 32 5.23 3.18 -2.33
C CYS A 32 5.55 4.62 -2.72
N GLU A 33 4.68 5.25 -3.53
CA GLU A 33 4.90 6.62 -4.02
C GLU A 33 5.13 7.60 -2.86
N ASP A 34 6.00 8.60 -3.06
CA ASP A 34 6.29 9.67 -2.10
C ASP A 34 5.04 10.10 -1.30
N GLY A 35 5.12 9.97 0.03
CA GLY A 35 4.00 10.28 0.94
C GLY A 35 3.04 9.12 1.17
N SER A 36 3.40 7.91 0.73
CA SER A 36 2.66 6.67 0.95
C SER A 36 3.50 5.69 1.74
N VAL A 37 2.83 4.71 2.34
CA VAL A 37 3.46 3.70 3.18
C VAL A 37 2.72 2.38 2.98
N CYS A 38 3.48 1.31 2.83
CA CYS A 38 2.92 -0.01 2.66
C CYS A 38 2.21 -0.46 3.95
N GLY A 39 0.95 -0.88 3.84
CA GLY A 39 0.17 -1.32 4.99
C GLY A 39 -1.09 -2.05 4.57
N LYS A 40 -1.75 -2.68 5.53
CA LYS A 40 -3.05 -3.31 5.28
C LYS A 40 -4.13 -2.23 5.21
N SER A 41 -4.86 -2.10 4.10
CA SER A 41 -6.03 -1.19 4.06
C SER A 41 -7.07 -1.60 5.10
N ASP A 42 -7.30 -2.90 5.28
CA ASP A 42 -8.34 -3.44 6.15
C ASP A 42 -7.79 -4.63 6.97
N ASP A 43 -8.68 -5.45 7.55
CA ASP A 43 -8.33 -6.77 8.11
C ASP A 43 -7.84 -7.79 7.06
N SER A 44 -7.69 -7.37 5.80
CA SER A 44 -7.12 -8.17 4.72
C SER A 44 -5.64 -8.46 4.95
N ALA A 45 -5.19 -9.65 4.52
CA ALA A 45 -3.76 -10.00 4.52
C ALA A 45 -2.97 -9.35 3.38
N ALA A 46 -3.66 -8.69 2.44
CA ALA A 46 -3.03 -7.96 1.35
C ALA A 46 -2.44 -6.65 1.88
N LEU A 47 -1.17 -6.42 1.56
CA LEU A 47 -0.50 -5.16 1.81
C LEU A 47 -0.64 -4.30 0.56
N GLU A 48 -0.98 -3.04 0.77
CA GLU A 48 -1.10 -2.05 -0.28
C GLU A 48 -0.54 -0.71 0.17
N CYS A 49 -0.21 0.13 -0.80
CA CYS A 49 0.28 1.46 -0.51
C CYS A 49 -0.85 2.35 0.00
N LEU A 50 -0.76 2.71 1.27
CA LEU A 50 -1.70 3.60 1.94
C LEU A 50 -1.13 5.01 1.95
N LYS A 51 -2.02 6.00 1.86
CA LYS A 51 -1.62 7.39 2.01
C LYS A 51 -1.15 7.63 3.44
N THR A 52 0.07 8.14 3.60
CA THR A 52 0.58 8.50 4.93
C THR A 52 -0.24 9.65 5.50
N CYS A 53 -0.56 9.60 6.78
CA CYS A 53 -1.31 10.62 7.49
C CYS A 53 -0.67 10.96 8.82
N VAL A 54 -0.81 12.21 9.25
CA VAL A 54 -0.42 12.66 10.60
C VAL A 54 -1.67 12.79 11.46
N GLU A 55 -2.72 13.36 10.87
CA GLU A 55 -4.00 13.65 11.47
C GLU A 55 -5.17 13.16 10.60
N GLN A 56 -6.34 13.00 11.23
CA GLN A 56 -7.53 12.47 10.56
C GLN A 56 -7.98 13.30 9.35
N THR A 57 -7.66 14.60 9.32
CA THR A 57 -8.02 15.49 8.21
C THR A 57 -7.18 15.27 6.95
N ASP A 58 -6.07 14.53 7.04
CA ASP A 58 -5.26 14.12 5.88
C ASP A 58 -5.94 13.03 5.05
N CYS A 59 -6.83 12.27 5.71
CA CYS A 59 -7.61 11.20 5.14
C CYS A 59 -9.00 11.69 4.71
N PRO A 60 -9.56 11.12 3.62
CA PRO A 60 -10.93 11.40 3.23
C PRO A 60 -11.94 10.90 4.28
N ALA A 61 -13.18 11.38 4.21
CA ALA A 61 -14.17 11.21 5.28
C ALA A 61 -14.57 9.75 5.55
N ASP A 62 -14.38 8.88 4.56
CA ASP A 62 -14.61 7.43 4.55
C ASP A 62 -13.41 6.62 5.07
N GLN A 63 -12.30 7.29 5.40
CA GLN A 63 -11.08 6.66 5.91
C GLN A 63 -10.74 7.18 7.32
N GLU A 64 -9.93 6.44 8.04
CA GLU A 64 -9.39 6.74 9.36
C GLU A 64 -7.86 6.69 9.34
N CYS A 65 -7.24 7.67 10.01
CA CYS A 65 -5.78 7.73 10.12
C CYS A 65 -5.29 6.80 11.23
N ASN A 66 -4.79 5.62 10.86
CA ASN A 66 -4.40 4.56 11.78
C ASN A 66 -2.92 4.18 11.67
N GLY A 67 -2.32 3.82 12.82
CA GLY A 67 -0.91 3.42 12.87
C GLY A 67 -0.65 2.11 12.13
N ILE A 68 0.51 2.02 11.48
CA ILE A 68 0.96 0.81 10.79
C ILE A 68 1.83 -0.01 11.72
N SER A 69 1.55 -1.31 11.83
CA SER A 69 2.30 -2.19 12.72
C SER A 69 3.75 -2.31 12.26
N GLY A 70 4.71 -2.07 13.16
CA GLY A 70 6.14 -2.15 12.85
C GLY A 70 6.74 -0.87 12.27
N SER A 71 5.97 0.21 12.17
CA SER A 71 6.44 1.53 11.72
C SER A 71 5.94 2.63 12.67
N ASP A 72 6.60 3.77 12.64
CA ASP A 72 6.14 5.00 13.32
C ASP A 72 5.16 5.81 12.43
N LEU A 73 4.90 5.33 11.21
CA LEU A 73 4.00 5.94 10.25
C LEU A 73 2.55 5.51 10.47
N LYS A 74 1.62 6.37 10.03
CA LYS A 74 0.19 6.06 9.99
C LYS A 74 -0.28 6.12 8.54
N GLY A 75 -1.21 5.26 8.18
CA GLY A 75 -1.85 5.22 6.88
C GLY A 75 -3.35 5.48 6.98
N CYS A 76 -3.92 6.09 5.95
CA CYS A 76 -5.36 6.18 5.80
C CYS A 76 -5.93 4.81 5.43
N ARG A 77 -6.89 4.32 6.23
CA ARG A 77 -7.56 3.03 6.06
C ARG A 77 -9.07 3.22 6.06
N PRO A 78 -9.87 2.44 5.33
CA PRO A 78 -11.32 2.49 5.44
C PRO A 78 -11.79 2.34 6.90
N LYS A 79 -12.92 2.97 7.22
CA LYS A 79 -13.60 2.87 8.52
C LYS A 79 -14.39 1.58 8.68
#